data_AF-R1CYV3-F1
#
_entry.id   AF-R1CYV3-F1
#
_cell.length_a   1.000
_cell.length_b   1.000
_cell.length_c   1.000
_cell.angle_alpha   90.00
_cell.angle_beta   90.00
_cell.angle_gamma   90.00
#
_symmetry.space_group_name_H-M   'P 1'
#
loop_
_entity.id
_entity.type
_entity.pdbx_description
1 polymer ?
#
loop_
_entity_poly.entity_id
_entity_poly.type
_entity_poly.pdbx_seq_one_letter_code
_entity_poly.pdbx_strand_id
1 'polypeptide(L)'
;MANFARSLRLSGLKLFEVERDGNCFFRAIATGLGEHQGCHASYRERVVSHMEAHPDDYTPFLTFGEGDEEDDADFEQYLSRMRRDGEWAGQPELLAAVQALRVHLVVYQEERPSYRIECADKAAGCVRVSYHDGEHYNAVL
;
A
#
# COMPACT_ATOMS: atom_id res chain seq x y z
N MET A 1 16.83 -1.76 12.14
CA MET A 1 16.08 -0.88 13.09
C MET A 1 16.77 0.43 13.52
N ALA A 2 17.79 0.43 14.41
CA ALA A 2 18.29 1.69 15.01
C ALA A 2 18.94 2.67 14.00
N ASN A 3 19.61 2.15 12.98
CA ASN A 3 20.24 2.97 11.93
C ASN A 3 19.23 3.51 10.92
N PHE A 4 18.20 2.74 10.56
CA PHE A 4 17.16 3.18 9.63
C PHE A 4 16.31 4.34 10.20
N ALA A 5 15.80 4.19 11.42
CA ALA A 5 15.05 5.26 12.08
C ALA A 5 15.90 6.52 12.29
N ARG A 6 17.21 6.35 12.55
CA ARG A 6 18.16 7.47 12.62
C ARG A 6 18.33 8.17 11.27
N SER A 7 18.44 7.41 10.18
CA SER A 7 18.54 7.96 8.82
C SER A 7 17.34 8.83 8.47
N LEU A 8 16.11 8.34 8.71
CA LEU A 8 14.89 9.13 8.52
C LEU A 8 14.91 10.44 9.32
N ARG A 9 15.32 10.37 10.60
CA ARG A 9 15.42 11.57 11.45
C ARG A 9 16.42 12.59 10.94
N LEU A 10 17.54 12.16 10.37
CA LEU A 10 18.51 13.06 9.76
C LEU A 10 17.96 13.77 8.51
N SER A 11 16.96 13.18 7.85
CA SER A 11 16.19 13.81 6.76
C SER A 11 14.97 14.59 7.24
N GLY A 12 14.81 14.81 8.55
CA GLY A 12 13.67 15.51 9.13
C GLY A 12 12.38 14.70 9.18
N LEU A 13 12.45 13.39 8.96
CA LEU A 13 11.31 12.48 8.96
C LEU A 13 11.27 11.63 10.23
N LYS A 14 10.08 11.20 10.63
CA LYS A 14 9.87 10.36 11.80
C LYS A 14 9.11 9.09 11.42
N LEU A 15 9.63 7.96 11.91
CA LEU A 15 8.92 6.69 11.86
C LEU A 15 7.75 6.72 12.86
N PHE A 16 6.56 6.36 12.37
CA PHE A 16 5.37 6.20 13.19
C PHE A 16 4.89 4.75 13.07
N GLU A 17 4.95 4.03 14.18
CA GLU A 17 4.59 2.62 14.23
C GLU A 17 3.07 2.45 14.21
N VAL A 18 2.61 1.52 13.35
CA VAL A 18 1.22 1.06 13.32
C VAL A 18 1.16 -0.40 13.76
N GLU A 19 -0.04 -0.89 14.04
CA GLU A 19 -0.24 -2.29 14.41
C GLU A 19 0.35 -3.24 13.35
N ARG A 20 1.10 -4.25 13.82
CA ARG A 20 1.70 -5.32 13.01
C ARG A 20 0.68 -6.42 12.76
N ASP A 21 -0.32 -6.10 11.95
CA ASP A 21 -1.31 -7.05 11.44
C ASP A 21 -1.34 -6.98 9.90
N GLY A 22 -2.20 -7.79 9.27
CA GLY A 22 -2.37 -7.74 7.83
C GLY A 22 -3.04 -6.48 7.29
N ASN A 23 -3.33 -5.49 8.14
CA ASN A 23 -3.84 -4.18 7.74
C ASN A 23 -2.75 -3.10 7.75
N CYS A 24 -1.49 -3.44 8.08
CA CYS A 24 -0.41 -2.47 8.31
C CYS A 24 -0.25 -1.43 7.19
N PHE A 25 -0.35 -1.83 5.91
CA PHE A 25 -0.29 -0.88 4.79
C PHE A 25 -1.41 0.17 4.86
N PHE A 26 -2.67 -0.27 4.99
CA PHE A 26 -3.82 0.63 5.05
C PHE A 26 -3.82 1.49 6.32
N ARG A 27 -3.32 0.96 7.44
CA ARG A 27 -3.07 1.72 8.68
C ARG A 27 -2.01 2.81 8.49
N ALA A 28 -0.93 2.50 7.78
CA ALA A 28 0.13 3.45 7.48
C ALA A 28 -0.34 4.55 6.51
N ILE A 29 -1.17 4.20 5.53
CA ILE A 29 -1.82 5.17 4.65
C ILE A 29 -2.73 6.12 5.43
N ALA A 30 -3.64 5.58 6.26
CA ALA A 30 -4.53 6.40 7.09
C ALA A 30 -3.74 7.40 7.96
N THR A 31 -2.71 6.90 8.64
CA THR A 31 -1.82 7.71 9.49
C THR A 31 -1.08 8.77 8.68
N GLY A 32 -0.53 8.41 7.51
CA GLY A 32 0.19 9.34 6.64
C GLY A 32 -0.69 10.43 6.02
N LEU A 33 -2.00 10.21 5.97
CA LEU A 33 -3.01 11.20 5.58
C LEU A 33 -3.55 12.02 6.76
N GLY A 34 -3.01 11.81 7.96
CA GLY A 34 -3.41 12.53 9.18
C GLY A 34 -4.65 11.97 9.86
N GLU A 35 -5.12 10.78 9.47
CA GLU A 35 -6.23 10.09 10.12
C GLU A 35 -5.75 9.05 11.13
N HIS A 36 -6.66 8.56 11.96
CA HIS A 36 -6.35 7.50 12.91
C HIS A 36 -6.14 6.17 12.18
N GLN A 37 -5.15 5.37 12.58
CA GLN A 37 -4.87 4.06 11.95
C GLN A 37 -6.08 3.12 11.92
N GLY A 38 -7.03 3.28 12.85
CA GLY A 38 -8.30 2.54 12.88
C GLY A 38 -9.22 2.79 11.67
N CYS A 39 -8.95 3.80 10.84
CA CYS A 39 -9.65 4.04 9.58
C CYS A 39 -9.22 3.09 8.45
N HIS A 40 -8.31 2.13 8.70
CA HIS A 40 -7.74 1.23 7.69
C HIS A 40 -8.78 0.52 6.81
N ALA A 41 -9.93 0.12 7.37
CA ALA A 41 -10.98 -0.56 6.61
C ALA A 41 -11.56 0.31 5.48
N SER A 42 -11.77 1.61 5.74
CA SER A 42 -12.24 2.57 4.72
C SER A 42 -11.21 2.75 3.61
N TYR A 43 -9.92 2.80 3.96
CA TYR A 43 -8.85 2.87 2.96
C TYR A 43 -8.73 1.58 2.14
N ARG A 44 -8.85 0.41 2.76
CA ARG A 44 -8.90 -0.88 2.06
C ARG A 44 -10.04 -0.90 1.06
N GLU A 45 -11.26 -0.52 1.48
CA GLU A 45 -12.43 -0.47 0.62
C GLU A 45 -12.21 0.45 -0.60
N ARG A 46 -11.69 1.66 -0.39
CA ARG A 46 -11.41 2.61 -1.48
C ARG A 46 -10.38 2.08 -2.48
N VAL A 47 -9.33 1.44 -1.99
CA VAL A 47 -8.28 0.85 -2.84
C VAL A 47 -8.85 -0.31 -3.65
N VAL A 48 -9.54 -1.25 -3.01
CA VAL A 48 -10.10 -2.43 -3.69
C VAL A 48 -11.21 -2.03 -4.67
N SER A 49 -12.05 -1.07 -4.32
CA SER A 49 -13.09 -0.54 -5.24
C SER A 49 -12.47 0.13 -6.47
N HIS A 50 -11.31 0.78 -6.31
CA HIS A 50 -10.60 1.34 -7.45
C HIS A 50 -10.01 0.23 -8.34
N MET A 51 -9.48 -0.84 -7.75
CA MET A 51 -8.98 -2.00 -8.51
C MET A 51 -10.11 -2.68 -9.29
N GLU A 52 -11.26 -2.87 -8.67
CA GLU A 52 -12.47 -3.41 -9.30
C GLU A 52 -12.94 -2.58 -10.51
N ALA A 53 -12.82 -1.25 -10.41
CA ALA A 53 -13.21 -0.35 -11.50
C ALA A 53 -12.19 -0.28 -12.65
N HIS A 54 -10.97 -0.81 -12.47
CA HIS A 54 -9.89 -0.74 -13.47
C HIS A 54 -9.11 -2.06 -13.54
N PRO A 55 -9.75 -3.19 -13.85
CA PRO A 55 -9.14 -4.53 -13.80
C PRO A 55 -7.88 -4.63 -14.68
N ASP A 56 -7.93 -4.08 -15.90
CA ASP A 56 -6.83 -4.12 -16.88
C ASP A 56 -5.50 -3.55 -16.36
N ASP A 57 -5.57 -2.63 -15.40
CA ASP A 57 -4.38 -2.01 -14.80
C ASP A 57 -3.68 -2.93 -13.79
N TYR A 58 -4.39 -3.94 -13.25
CA TYR A 58 -3.91 -4.75 -12.13
C TYR A 58 -3.73 -6.23 -12.47
N THR A 59 -4.59 -6.78 -13.34
CA THR A 59 -4.52 -8.17 -13.81
C THR A 59 -3.11 -8.58 -14.27
N PRO A 60 -2.32 -7.77 -15.02
CA PRO A 60 -0.98 -8.17 -15.46
C PRO A 60 0.03 -8.40 -14.32
N PHE A 61 -0.23 -7.89 -13.12
CA PHE A 61 0.63 -8.07 -11.94
C PHE A 61 0.24 -9.29 -11.10
N LEU A 62 -0.88 -9.93 -11.43
CA LEU A 62 -1.42 -11.05 -10.69
C LEU A 62 -1.10 -12.33 -11.45
N THR A 63 -0.32 -13.20 -10.83
CA THR A 63 -0.10 -14.54 -11.34
C THR A 63 -1.21 -15.42 -10.82
N PHE A 64 -2.18 -15.70 -11.67
CA PHE A 64 -3.13 -16.76 -11.44
C PHE A 64 -2.52 -18.07 -11.95
N GLY A 65 -2.83 -19.19 -11.31
CA GLY A 65 -2.10 -20.45 -11.49
C GLY A 65 -1.97 -20.85 -12.97
N GLU A 66 -0.91 -21.57 -13.33
CA GLU A 66 -0.76 -22.11 -14.68
C GLU A 66 -1.94 -23.05 -15.03
N GLY A 67 -2.93 -22.57 -15.79
CA GLY A 67 -4.07 -23.36 -16.26
C GLY A 67 -5.09 -22.54 -17.07
N ASP A 68 -5.64 -23.14 -18.14
CA ASP A 68 -6.62 -22.57 -19.08
C ASP A 68 -8.05 -22.40 -18.46
N GLU A 69 -8.18 -21.81 -17.27
CA GLU A 69 -9.49 -21.53 -16.66
C GLU A 69 -9.66 -20.03 -16.39
N GLU A 70 -10.37 -19.35 -17.30
CA GLU A 70 -11.04 -18.04 -17.21
C GLU A 70 -10.46 -16.98 -16.25
N ASP A 71 -9.64 -16.08 -16.81
CA ASP A 71 -9.00 -14.91 -16.17
C ASP A 71 -9.93 -14.03 -15.28
N ASP A 72 -11.25 -14.05 -15.50
CA ASP A 72 -12.21 -13.26 -14.72
C ASP A 72 -12.48 -13.87 -13.33
N ALA A 73 -12.43 -15.21 -13.18
CA ALA A 73 -12.67 -15.88 -11.90
C ALA A 73 -11.56 -15.59 -10.88
N ASP A 74 -10.35 -15.32 -11.37
CA ASP A 74 -9.19 -15.14 -10.52
C ASP A 74 -9.03 -13.70 -10.01
N PHE A 75 -9.37 -12.69 -10.83
CA PHE A 75 -9.34 -11.30 -10.38
C PHE A 75 -10.48 -11.01 -9.39
N GLU A 76 -11.70 -11.45 -9.66
CA GLU A 76 -12.81 -11.27 -8.72
C GLU A 76 -12.53 -12.00 -7.39
N GLN A 77 -11.96 -13.21 -7.45
CA GLN A 77 -11.55 -13.95 -6.25
C GLN A 77 -10.41 -13.23 -5.50
N TYR A 78 -9.43 -12.67 -6.22
CA TYR A 78 -8.38 -11.84 -5.64
C TYR A 78 -8.95 -10.64 -4.89
N LEU A 79 -9.86 -9.88 -5.50
CA LEU A 79 -10.51 -8.74 -4.87
C LEU A 79 -11.35 -9.18 -3.67
N SER A 80 -12.10 -10.29 -3.78
CA SER A 80 -12.85 -10.87 -2.67
C SER A 80 -11.95 -11.21 -1.48
N ARG A 81 -10.75 -11.75 -1.72
CA ARG A 81 -9.74 -11.97 -0.67
C ARG A 81 -9.22 -10.63 -0.12
N MET A 82 -8.85 -9.68 -0.99
CA MET A 82 -8.30 -8.38 -0.61
C MET A 82 -9.26 -7.51 0.20
N ARG A 83 -10.58 -7.69 0.05
CA ARG A 83 -11.60 -7.04 0.90
C ARG A 83 -11.59 -7.55 2.34
N ARG A 84 -11.07 -8.75 2.61
CA ARG A 84 -11.08 -9.33 3.96
C ARG A 84 -10.17 -8.54 4.89
N ASP A 85 -10.64 -8.37 6.12
CA ASP A 85 -9.83 -7.78 7.18
C ASP A 85 -8.56 -8.61 7.40
N GLY A 86 -7.42 -7.94 7.54
CA GLY A 86 -6.14 -8.60 7.73
C GLY A 86 -5.53 -9.25 6.48
N GLU A 87 -6.07 -9.04 5.27
CA GLU A 87 -5.40 -9.49 4.04
C GLU A 87 -4.24 -8.56 3.67
N TRP A 88 -3.06 -9.11 3.40
CA TRP A 88 -1.84 -8.34 3.21
C TRP A 88 -1.82 -7.64 1.84
N ALA A 89 -1.49 -6.35 1.84
CA ALA A 89 -1.31 -5.57 0.63
C ALA A 89 0.07 -5.81 0.00
N GLY A 90 0.11 -5.91 -1.32
CA GLY A 90 1.32 -5.99 -2.13
C GLY A 90 1.46 -4.84 -3.12
N GLN A 91 2.31 -5.04 -4.12
CA GLN A 91 2.59 -4.03 -5.15
C GLN A 91 1.32 -3.55 -5.90
N PRO A 92 0.35 -4.41 -6.26
CA PRO A 92 -0.89 -3.96 -6.91
C PRO A 92 -1.68 -2.97 -6.04
N GLU A 93 -1.82 -3.23 -4.74
CA GLU A 93 -2.52 -2.33 -3.81
C GLU A 93 -1.78 -1.01 -3.62
N LEU A 94 -0.45 -1.01 -3.63
CA LEU A 94 0.36 0.22 -3.56
C LEU A 94 0.11 1.12 -4.79
N LEU A 95 0.08 0.53 -5.98
CA LEU A 95 -0.23 1.23 -7.23
C LEU A 95 -1.67 1.76 -7.21
N ALA A 96 -2.63 0.92 -6.81
CA ALA A 96 -4.03 1.29 -6.70
C ALA A 96 -4.27 2.40 -5.67
N ALA A 97 -3.60 2.37 -4.52
CA ALA A 97 -3.72 3.40 -3.49
C ALA A 97 -3.30 4.79 -3.99
N VAL A 98 -2.25 4.87 -4.80
CA VAL A 98 -1.79 6.14 -5.39
C VAL A 98 -2.88 6.78 -6.27
N GLN A 99 -3.58 5.99 -7.06
CA GLN A 99 -4.64 6.47 -7.94
C GLN A 99 -5.94 6.72 -7.17
N ALA A 100 -6.39 5.74 -6.36
CA ALA A 100 -7.63 5.80 -5.59
C ALA A 100 -7.68 6.97 -4.58
N LEU A 101 -6.53 7.29 -3.98
CA LEU A 101 -6.43 8.32 -2.94
C LEU A 101 -5.90 9.64 -3.47
N ARG A 102 -5.49 9.69 -4.75
CA ARG A 102 -4.88 10.86 -5.41
C ARG A 102 -3.70 11.41 -4.60
N VAL A 103 -2.76 10.52 -4.30
CA VAL A 103 -1.51 10.86 -3.58
C VAL A 103 -0.33 10.17 -4.23
N HIS A 104 0.83 10.81 -4.20
CA HIS A 104 2.08 10.11 -4.41
C HIS A 104 2.43 9.24 -3.20
N LEU A 105 3.14 8.14 -3.43
CA LEU A 105 3.61 7.26 -2.36
C LEU A 105 5.13 7.14 -2.41
N VAL A 106 5.81 7.39 -1.28
CA VAL A 106 7.23 7.07 -1.12
C VAL A 106 7.36 5.87 -0.19
N VAL A 107 8.10 4.87 -0.63
CA VAL A 107 8.39 3.65 0.15
C VAL A 107 9.86 3.67 0.54
N TYR A 108 10.11 3.89 1.84
CA TYR A 108 11.42 3.74 2.43
C TYR A 108 11.67 2.28 2.79
N GLN A 109 12.88 1.77 2.54
CA GLN A 109 13.21 0.38 2.82
C GLN A 109 14.51 0.32 3.63
N GLU A 110 14.58 -0.61 4.58
CA GLU A 110 15.85 -0.95 5.23
C GLU A 110 16.70 -1.77 4.22
N GLU A 111 17.98 -1.42 4.09
CA GLU A 111 18.97 -2.13 3.25
C GLU A 111 18.70 -2.16 1.73
N ARG A 112 17.61 -1.55 1.25
CA ARG A 112 17.28 -1.42 -0.17
C ARG A 112 17.03 0.04 -0.55
N PRO A 113 17.24 0.42 -1.83
CA PRO A 113 16.89 1.75 -2.30
C PRO A 113 15.41 2.07 -2.03
N SER A 114 15.15 3.27 -1.54
CA SER A 114 13.78 3.78 -1.43
C SER A 114 13.27 4.16 -2.82
N TYR A 115 11.97 4.01 -3.05
CA TYR A 115 11.35 4.32 -4.34
C TYR A 115 10.06 5.13 -4.16
N ARG A 116 9.56 5.67 -5.28
CA ARG A 116 8.37 6.52 -5.31
C ARG A 116 7.44 6.07 -6.42
N ILE A 117 6.15 6.00 -6.10
CA ILE A 117 5.07 5.79 -7.05
C ILE A 117 4.36 7.12 -7.22
N GLU A 118 4.28 7.56 -8.48
CA GLU A 118 3.75 8.87 -8.85
C GLU A 118 2.26 8.77 -9.17
N CYS A 119 1.47 9.69 -8.60
CA CYS A 119 0.10 9.91 -9.04
C CYS A 119 0.10 10.58 -10.43
N ALA A 120 -0.95 10.33 -11.22
CA ALA A 120 -1.18 11.04 -12.47
C ALA A 120 -1.34 12.55 -12.23
N ASP A 121 -1.99 12.93 -11.12
CA ASP A 121 -2.09 14.31 -10.67
C ASP A 121 -0.77 14.76 -10.03
N LYS A 122 -0.01 15.60 -10.75
CA LYS A 122 1.28 16.12 -10.26
C LYS A 122 1.16 17.04 -9.06
N ALA A 123 0.00 17.64 -8.84
CA ALA A 123 -0.27 18.50 -7.68
C ALA A 123 -0.74 17.70 -6.44
N ALA A 124 -0.92 16.38 -6.57
CA ALA A 124 -1.31 15.51 -5.48
C ALA A 124 -0.38 15.60 -4.27
N GLY A 125 -0.94 15.37 -3.08
CA GLY A 125 -0.17 15.24 -1.85
C GLY A 125 0.77 14.03 -1.87
N CYS A 126 1.59 13.89 -0.82
CA CYS A 126 2.54 12.78 -0.72
C CYS A 126 2.37 12.05 0.62
N VAL A 127 2.08 10.76 0.53
CA VAL A 127 2.13 9.83 1.67
C VAL A 127 3.47 9.11 1.65
N ARG A 128 4.00 8.79 2.83
CA ARG A 128 5.28 8.11 2.98
C ARG A 128 5.10 6.94 3.93
N VAL A 129 5.61 5.79 3.52
CA VAL A 129 5.61 4.56 4.32
C VAL A 129 7.03 4.00 4.38
N SER A 130 7.27 3.13 5.36
CA SER A 130 8.50 2.36 5.44
C SER A 130 8.19 0.89 5.52
N TYR A 131 8.97 0.08 4.81
CA TYR A 131 8.80 -1.36 4.68
C TYR A 131 9.90 -2.11 5.44
N HIS A 132 9.51 -3.08 6.25
CA HIS A 132 10.36 -3.78 7.21
C HIS A 132 10.11 -5.28 7.15
N ASP A 133 11.17 -6.06 7.37
CA ASP A 133 11.15 -7.52 7.58
C ASP A 133 10.47 -8.36 6.47
N GLY A 134 10.17 -7.77 5.32
CA GLY A 134 9.50 -8.44 4.21
C GLY A 134 7.98 -8.58 4.37
N GLU A 135 7.37 -7.90 5.34
CA GLU A 135 5.94 -8.05 5.63
C GLU A 135 5.25 -6.83 6.23
N HIS A 136 5.99 -5.87 6.81
CA HIS A 136 5.39 -4.83 7.64
C HIS A 136 5.58 -3.42 7.10
N TYR A 137 4.51 -2.63 7.12
CA TYR A 137 4.53 -1.20 6.81
C TYR A 137 4.31 -0.34 8.05
N ASN A 138 5.10 0.73 8.16
CA ASN A 138 4.89 1.81 9.12
C ASN A 138 4.71 3.15 8.38
N ALA A 139 4.03 4.10 9.01
CA ALA A 139 3.93 5.46 8.46
C ALA A 139 5.24 6.23 8.67
N VAL A 140 5.52 7.18 7.77
CA VAL A 140 6.63 8.12 7.88
C VAL A 140 6.08 9.53 7.76
N LEU A 141 6.33 10.37 8.77
CA LEU A 141 5.82 11.74 8.87
C LEU A 141 6.95 12.76 8.81
#